data_AF-A0AA41KLY4-F1
#
_entry.id   AF-A0AA41KLY4-F1
#
_cell.length_a   1.000
_cell.length_b   1.000
_cell.length_c   1.000
_cell.angle_alpha   90.00
_cell.angle_beta   90.00
_cell.angle_gamma   90.00
#
_symmetry.space_group_name_H-M   'P 1'
#
loop_
_entity.id
_entity.type
_entity.pdbx_description
1 polymer ?
#
loop_
_entity_poly.entity_id
_entity_poly.type
_entity_poly.pdbx_seq_one_letter_code
_entity_poly.pdbx_strand_id
1 'polypeptide(L)'
;MDPETVFERADVSRRPGDLLPRGSDETKWIATDPETDCRGVGDFEQAARTNLVYAVQAYREDPEHTVPFMSAGKDQTFEMHWLGTDDASLADRLQDLLSR
;
A
#
# COMPACT_ATOMS: atom_id res chain seq x y z
N MET A 1 -14.03 4.05 14.15
CA MET A 1 -13.55 4.76 12.94
C MET A 1 -14.75 4.96 12.05
N ASP A 2 -14.91 6.15 11.46
CA ASP A 2 -15.97 6.39 10.49
C ASP A 2 -15.46 6.03 9.07
N PRO A 3 -16.04 5.02 8.40
CA PRO A 3 -15.66 4.63 7.03
C PRO A 3 -15.74 5.78 6.03
N GLU A 4 -16.74 6.66 6.16
CA GLU A 4 -16.96 7.78 5.24
C GLU A 4 -15.79 8.77 5.32
N THR A 5 -15.34 9.10 6.54
CA THR A 5 -14.16 9.94 6.76
C THR A 5 -12.90 9.40 6.09
N VAL A 6 -12.65 8.08 6.17
CA VAL A 6 -11.50 7.45 5.49
C VAL A 6 -11.67 7.49 3.97
N PHE A 7 -12.89 7.24 3.50
CA PHE A 7 -13.23 7.25 2.09
C PHE A 7 -13.01 8.63 1.46
N GLU A 8 -13.45 9.71 2.12
CA GLU A 8 -13.36 11.09 1.62
C GLU A 8 -11.93 11.62 1.60
N ARG A 9 -11.15 11.38 2.67
CA ARG A 9 -9.78 11.90 2.80
C ARG A 9 -8.73 11.17 1.95
N ALA A 10 -9.12 10.06 1.32
CA ALA A 10 -8.22 9.23 0.54
C ALA A 10 -7.58 10.02 -0.61
N ASP A 11 -6.25 9.97 -0.70
CA ASP A 11 -5.53 10.40 -1.89
C ASP A 11 -5.55 9.27 -2.93
N VAL A 12 -6.08 9.55 -4.11
CA VAL A 12 -6.30 8.53 -5.14
C VAL A 12 -5.42 8.80 -6.35
N SER A 13 -4.63 7.80 -6.71
CA SER A 13 -3.80 7.82 -7.92
C SER A 13 -4.15 6.66 -8.84
N ARG A 14 -4.20 6.97 -10.14
CA ARG A 14 -4.28 5.98 -11.20
C ARG A 14 -2.86 5.53 -11.54
N ARG A 15 -2.55 4.25 -11.34
CA ARG A 15 -1.25 3.67 -11.71
C ARG A 15 -1.41 2.84 -12.98
N PRO A 16 -0.74 3.20 -14.08
CA PRO A 16 -0.69 2.34 -15.24
C PRO A 16 0.03 1.03 -14.85
N GLY A 17 -0.47 -0.10 -15.35
CA GLY A 17 0.00 -1.43 -14.92
C GLY A 17 1.38 -1.80 -15.47
N ASP A 18 1.96 -0.96 -16.33
CA ASP A 18 3.37 -1.01 -16.76
C ASP A 18 4.35 -0.76 -15.61
N LEU A 19 3.90 -0.10 -14.53
CA LEU A 19 4.68 0.12 -13.31
C LEU A 19 4.57 -1.02 -12.30
N LEU A 20 3.75 -2.06 -12.56
CA LEU A 20 3.64 -3.22 -11.69
C LEU A 20 4.67 -4.31 -12.11
N PRO A 21 5.28 -5.02 -11.14
CA PRO A 21 6.19 -6.11 -11.44
C PRO A 21 5.42 -7.20 -12.20
N ARG A 22 5.69 -7.29 -13.51
CA ARG A 22 5.15 -8.19 -14.57
C ARG A 22 4.47 -7.46 -15.74
N GLY A 23 4.30 -6.14 -15.68
CA GLY A 23 3.71 -5.35 -16.77
C GLY A 23 2.31 -5.83 -17.11
N SER A 24 1.31 -5.38 -16.37
CA SER A 24 -0.09 -5.63 -16.76
C SER A 24 -0.60 -4.49 -17.61
N ASP A 25 -1.34 -4.80 -18.69
CA ASP A 25 -2.10 -3.76 -19.41
C ASP A 25 -3.23 -3.18 -18.54
N GLU A 26 -3.56 -3.84 -17.43
CA GLU A 26 -4.57 -3.40 -16.47
C GLU A 26 -4.09 -2.19 -15.67
N THR A 27 -4.76 -1.06 -15.87
CA THR A 27 -4.64 0.09 -14.97
C THR A 27 -5.22 -0.27 -13.60
N LYS A 28 -4.47 -0.04 -12.52
CA LYS A 28 -4.99 -0.12 -11.15
C LYS A 28 -5.17 1.25 -10.54
N TRP A 29 -6.17 1.38 -9.69
CA TRP A 29 -6.41 2.54 -8.84
C TRP A 29 -5.87 2.25 -7.44
N ILE A 30 -5.14 3.20 -6.89
CA ILE A 30 -4.58 3.12 -5.54
C ILE A 30 -5.12 4.31 -4.74
N ALA A 31 -5.85 4.02 -3.68
CA ALA A 31 -6.27 4.97 -2.67
C ALA A 31 -5.32 4.86 -1.46
N THR A 32 -4.82 5.98 -0.95
CA THR A 32 -3.90 6.03 0.19
C THR A 32 -4.49 6.90 1.29
N ASP A 33 -4.44 6.42 2.53
CA ASP A 33 -4.82 7.22 3.69
C ASP A 33 -3.62 8.04 4.19
N PRO A 34 -3.62 9.37 4.10
CA PRO A 34 -2.48 10.21 4.50
C PRO A 34 -2.18 10.16 6.01
N GLU A 35 -3.10 9.66 6.84
CA GLU A 35 -2.88 9.54 8.28
C GLU A 35 -2.17 8.24 8.69
N THR A 36 -2.36 7.16 7.94
CA THR A 36 -1.92 5.81 8.34
C THR A 36 -1.04 5.14 7.31
N ASP A 37 -0.81 5.78 6.16
CA ASP A 37 -0.12 5.23 4.98
C ASP A 37 -0.74 3.92 4.42
N CYS A 38 -1.92 3.51 4.92
CA CYS A 38 -2.65 2.35 4.44
C CYS A 38 -3.09 2.56 2.99
N ARG A 39 -3.24 1.45 2.25
CA ARG A 39 -3.55 1.47 0.82
C ARG A 39 -4.71 0.55 0.46
N GLY A 40 -5.60 1.06 -0.39
CA GLY A 40 -6.62 0.27 -1.07
C GLY A 40 -6.31 0.18 -2.56
N VAL A 41 -6.40 -1.02 -3.14
CA VAL A 41 -6.16 -1.26 -4.57
C VAL A 41 -7.44 -1.75 -5.21
N GLY A 42 -7.79 -1.23 -6.39
CA GLY A 42 -8.97 -1.68 -7.14
C GLY A 42 -8.88 -1.40 -8.63
N ASP A 43 -9.81 -1.96 -9.39
CA ASP A 43 -9.90 -1.75 -10.85
C ASP A 43 -10.50 -0.39 -11.23
N PHE A 44 -11.16 0.27 -10.28
CA PHE A 44 -11.73 1.60 -10.40
C PHE A 44 -11.61 2.36 -9.06
N GLU A 45 -11.72 3.69 -9.11
CA GLU A 45 -11.51 4.56 -7.94
C GLU A 45 -12.36 4.16 -6.72
N GLN A 46 -13.66 3.93 -6.91
CA GLN A 46 -14.55 3.58 -5.81
C GLN A 46 -14.14 2.25 -5.14
N ALA A 47 -13.72 1.25 -5.91
CA ALA A 47 -13.20 -0.01 -5.35
C ALA A 47 -11.92 0.23 -4.54
N ALA A 48 -10.99 1.04 -5.05
CA ALA A 48 -9.77 1.38 -4.33
C ALA A 48 -10.06 2.08 -2.99
N ARG A 49 -10.99 3.06 -2.99
CA ARG A 49 -11.41 3.76 -1.76
C ARG A 49 -12.14 2.84 -0.78
N THR A 50 -13.03 1.96 -1.25
CA THR A 50 -13.67 0.95 -0.39
C THR A 50 -12.65 0.00 0.22
N ASN A 51 -11.66 -0.44 -0.56
CA ASN A 51 -10.61 -1.32 -0.07
C ASN A 51 -9.69 -0.62 0.93
N LEU A 52 -9.46 0.69 0.78
CA LEU A 52 -8.71 1.48 1.77
C LEU A 52 -9.36 1.43 3.15
N VAL A 53 -10.70 1.43 3.24
CA VAL A 53 -11.43 1.31 4.51
C VAL A 53 -11.07 0.01 5.23
N TYR A 54 -10.99 -1.12 4.51
CA TYR A 54 -10.59 -2.40 5.11
C TYR A 54 -9.15 -2.37 5.62
N ALA A 55 -8.23 -1.75 4.88
CA ALA A 55 -6.84 -1.61 5.30
C ALA A 55 -6.72 -0.75 6.58
N VAL A 56 -7.41 0.39 6.64
CA VAL A 56 -7.41 1.26 7.83
C VAL A 56 -8.11 0.60 9.02
N GLN A 57 -9.12 -0.22 8.77
CA GLN A 57 -9.75 -1.01 9.83
C GLN A 57 -8.74 -1.99 10.44
N ALA A 58 -8.03 -2.77 9.62
CA ALA A 58 -7.00 -3.70 10.08
C ALA A 58 -5.89 -2.99 10.88
N TYR A 59 -5.41 -1.84 10.40
CA TYR A 59 -4.43 -1.01 11.10
C TYR A 59 -4.88 -0.58 12.50
N ARG A 60 -6.18 -0.39 12.73
CA ARG A 60 -6.72 0.07 14.01
C ARG A 60 -7.13 -1.06 14.94
N GLU A 61 -7.31 -2.28 14.42
CA GLU A 61 -7.67 -3.45 15.23
C GLU A 61 -6.53 -3.88 16.16
N ASP A 62 -5.29 -3.58 15.80
CA ASP A 62 -4.14 -3.80 16.66
C ASP A 62 -3.23 -2.55 16.73
N PRO A 63 -3.37 -1.71 17.77
CA PRO A 63 -2.58 -0.50 17.93
C PRO A 63 -1.10 -0.74 18.23
N GLU A 64 -0.67 -1.99 18.50
CA GLU A 64 0.75 -2.33 18.62
C GLU A 64 1.41 -2.52 17.25
N HIS A 65 0.63 -2.74 16.19
CA HIS A 65 1.15 -2.75 14.82
C HIS A 65 1.44 -1.33 14.35
N THR A 66 2.70 -1.09 13.98
CA THR A 66 3.18 0.18 13.41
C THR A 66 3.31 0.13 11.89
N VAL A 67 2.99 -1.01 11.29
CA VAL A 67 3.08 -1.23 9.85
C VAL A 67 1.75 -0.91 9.17
N PRO A 68 1.76 -0.17 8.04
CA PRO A 68 0.54 0.12 7.30
C PRO A 68 0.05 -1.14 6.57
N PHE A 69 -1.23 -1.21 6.26
CA PHE A 69 -1.85 -2.34 5.55
C PHE A 69 -2.18 -1.99 4.10
N MET A 70 -2.20 -2.99 3.24
CA MET A 70 -2.75 -2.93 1.88
C MET A 70 -3.94 -3.87 1.77
N SER A 71 -5.03 -3.41 1.14
CA SER A 71 -6.18 -4.26 0.85
C SER A 71 -6.56 -4.22 -0.63
N ALA A 72 -6.90 -5.38 -1.18
CA ALA A 72 -7.56 -5.54 -2.49
C ALA A 72 -9.01 -6.05 -2.34
N GLY A 73 -9.51 -6.10 -1.10
CA GLY A 73 -10.82 -6.62 -0.73
C GLY A 73 -10.82 -7.10 0.72
N LYS A 74 -12.01 -7.31 1.29
CA LYS A 74 -12.18 -7.68 2.71
C LYS A 74 -11.27 -8.85 3.16
N ASP A 75 -11.19 -9.90 2.35
CA ASP A 75 -10.42 -11.11 2.64
C ASP A 75 -9.00 -11.09 2.04
N GLN A 76 -8.58 -9.94 1.51
CA GLN A 76 -7.30 -9.73 0.83
C GLN A 76 -6.60 -8.50 1.40
N THR A 77 -6.36 -8.52 2.72
CA THR A 77 -5.70 -7.45 3.47
C THR A 77 -4.39 -7.97 4.05
N PHE A 78 -3.30 -7.24 3.82
CA PHE A 78 -1.93 -7.67 4.10
C PHE A 78 -1.12 -6.53 4.72
N GLU A 79 -0.20 -6.85 5.63
CA GLU A 79 0.78 -5.90 6.14
C GLU A 79 1.76 -5.48 5.03
N MET A 80 2.03 -4.18 4.94
CA MET A 80 3.06 -3.65 4.06
C MET A 80 4.38 -3.56 4.80
N HIS A 81 5.17 -4.63 4.72
CA HIS A 81 6.56 -4.58 5.17
C HIS A 81 7.44 -3.87 4.14
N TRP A 82 8.32 -3.00 4.63
CA TRP A 82 9.39 -2.44 3.80
C TRP A 82 10.35 -3.55 3.39
N LEU A 83 10.64 -3.66 2.09
CA LEU A 83 11.60 -4.63 1.52
C LEU A 83 13.07 -4.36 1.91
N GLY A 84 13.34 -3.64 3.01
CA GLY A 84 14.66 -3.10 3.33
C GLY A 84 15.04 -3.04 4.80
N THR A 85 14.31 -3.69 5.70
CA THR A 85 14.69 -3.73 7.14
C THR A 85 15.55 -4.93 7.53
N ASP A 86 15.69 -5.94 6.66
CA ASP A 86 16.63 -7.04 6.87
C ASP A 86 17.81 -6.92 5.89
N ASP A 87 18.96 -6.55 6.47
CA ASP A 87 20.33 -6.64 6.00
C ASP A 87 20.77 -5.92 4.70
N ALA A 88 21.74 -5.02 4.89
CA ALA A 88 22.45 -4.17 3.92
C ALA A 88 21.73 -2.86 3.55
N SER A 89 22.27 -1.76 4.10
CA SER A 89 21.94 -0.41 3.67
C SER A 89 22.19 -0.25 2.16
N LEU A 90 21.52 0.72 1.52
CA LEU A 90 21.79 1.07 0.12
C LEU A 90 23.28 1.35 -0.13
N ALA A 91 23.97 1.88 0.89
CA ALA A 91 25.40 2.12 0.87
C ALA A 91 26.20 0.80 0.80
N ASP A 92 25.83 -0.22 1.57
CA ASP A 92 26.46 -1.55 1.54
C ASP A 92 26.32 -2.20 0.16
N ARG A 93 25.15 -2.05 -0.49
CA ARG A 93 24.90 -2.58 -1.83
C ARG A 93 25.70 -1.85 -2.92
N LEU A 94 25.88 -0.53 -2.79
CA LEU A 94 26.70 0.25 -3.72
C LEU A 94 28.19 -0.05 -3.58
N GLN A 95 28.65 -0.30 -2.35
CA GLN A 95 30.04 -0.63 -2.07
C GLN A 95 30.43 -1.99 -2.67
N ASP A 96 29.53 -2.99 -2.65
CA ASP A 96 29.76 -4.29 -3.27
C ASP A 96 29.82 -4.21 -4.81
N LEU A 97 29.00 -3.34 -5.43
CA LEU A 97 29.02 -3.10 -6.88
C LEU A 97 30.30 -2.40 -7.37
N LEU A 98 30.89 -1.53 -6.55
CA LEU A 98 32.11 -0.78 -6.87
C LEU A 98 33.40 -1.53 -6.51
N SER A 99 33.29 -2.64 -5.78
CA SER A 99 34.43 -3.47 -5.36
C SER A 99 34.68 -4.68 -6.29
N ARG A 100 33.90 -4.80 -7.39
CA ARG A 100 34.12 -5.75 -8.49
C ARG A 100 34.77 -5.07 -9.69
#